data_AF-A0A3C0DRY5-F1
#
_entry.id   AF-A0A3C0DRY5-F1
#
_cell.length_a   1.000
_cell.length_b   1.000
_cell.length_c   1.000
_cell.angle_alpha   90.00
_cell.angle_beta   90.00
_cell.angle_gamma   90.00
#
_symmetry.space_group_name_H-M   'P 1'
#
loop_
_entity.id
_entity.type
_entity.pdbx_description
1 polymer ?
#
loop_
_entity_poly.entity_id
_entity_poly.type
_entity_poly.pdbx_seq_one_letter_code
_entity_poly.pdbx_strand_id
1 'polypeptide(L)'
;MALNEEQQTLLMRHLNGELSPSETANLAILLKENAESRAFLREVAEQAMGIADVERLSQQREPVKVKRPVFNPIKWAIAAAITLILTGSFLIAFQSAGRSLTAEVVATHGPNQHLAADGVNLPTLIPGAMLKIGEKLRTLSSRSWVKLKLNDGSYLMLTGRSSMRLI
;
A
#
# COMPACT_ATOMS: atom_id res chain seq x y z
N MET A 1 -23.03 20.78 59.09
CA MET A 1 -23.05 22.24 59.26
C MET A 1 -21.83 22.72 58.52
N ALA A 2 -22.02 23.25 57.31
CA ALA A 2 -20.92 23.51 56.37
C ALA A 2 -19.78 24.31 57.01
N LEU A 3 -18.54 23.98 56.63
CA LEU A 3 -17.33 24.68 57.09
C LEU A 3 -17.44 26.20 56.85
N ASN A 4 -17.16 27.01 57.88
CA ASN A 4 -17.08 28.46 57.73
C ASN A 4 -15.79 28.87 57.02
N GLU A 5 -15.79 30.00 56.30
CA GLU A 5 -14.64 30.51 55.52
C GLU A 5 -13.37 30.73 56.38
N GLU A 6 -13.55 31.16 57.63
CA GLU A 6 -12.43 31.32 58.59
C GLU A 6 -11.79 29.96 58.94
N GLN A 7 -12.60 28.90 59.07
CA GLN A 7 -12.11 27.55 59.36
C GLN A 7 -11.38 26.95 58.15
N GLN A 8 -11.87 27.20 56.94
CA GLN A 8 -11.18 26.81 55.70
C GLN A 8 -9.83 27.51 55.56
N THR A 9 -9.79 28.82 55.83
CA THR A 9 -8.55 29.61 55.75
C THR A 9 -7.52 29.13 56.77
N LEU A 10 -7.97 28.74 57.96
CA LEU A 10 -7.10 28.18 58.99
C LEU A 10 -6.54 26.80 58.59
N LEU A 11 -7.36 25.94 57.98
CA LEU A 11 -6.93 24.63 57.47
C LEU A 11 -5.93 24.76 56.29
N MET A 12 -6.16 25.68 55.36
CA MET A 12 -5.24 25.91 54.24
C MET A 12 -3.88 26.43 54.72
N ARG A 13 -3.88 27.35 55.69
CA ARG A 13 -2.66 27.89 56.27
C ARG A 13 -1.89 26.84 57.08
N HIS A 14 -2.59 25.86 57.66
CA HIS A 14 -1.98 24.70 58.28
C HIS A 14 -1.25 23.81 57.27
N LEU A 15 -1.88 23.55 56.11
CA LEU A 15 -1.25 22.78 55.02
C LEU A 15 -0.01 23.47 54.46
N ASN A 16 0.01 24.81 54.47
CA ASN A 16 1.17 25.61 54.08
C ASN A 16 2.27 25.71 55.18
N GLY A 17 2.01 25.23 56.40
CA GLY A 17 2.97 25.30 57.51
C GLY A 17 3.09 26.68 58.16
N GLU A 18 2.13 27.58 57.92
CA GLU A 18 2.18 28.99 58.33
C GLU A 18 1.43 29.28 59.64
N LEU A 19 1.12 28.26 60.44
CA LEU A 19 0.36 28.42 61.68
C LEU A 19 1.26 28.78 62.88
N SER A 20 0.80 29.73 63.70
CA SER A 20 1.45 30.02 64.98
C SER A 20 1.14 28.95 66.05
N PRO A 21 1.93 28.85 67.14
CA PRO A 21 1.71 27.83 68.18
C PRO A 21 0.34 27.93 68.87
N SER A 22 -0.19 29.14 69.04
CA SER A 22 -1.52 29.38 69.63
C SER A 22 -2.66 28.97 68.70
N GLU A 23 -2.54 29.25 67.41
CA GLU A 23 -3.51 28.82 66.39
C GLU A 23 -3.50 27.29 66.22
N THR A 24 -2.36 26.63 66.46
CA THR A 24 -2.21 25.18 66.37
C THR A 24 -3.00 24.46 67.47
N ALA A 25 -3.02 25.02 68.69
CA ALA A 25 -3.88 24.52 69.76
C ALA A 25 -5.37 24.66 69.43
N ASN A 26 -5.76 25.78 68.82
CA ASN A 26 -7.14 26.02 68.38
C ASN A 26 -7.56 25.06 67.24
N LEU A 27 -6.65 24.77 66.30
CA LEU A 27 -6.87 23.79 65.26
C LEU A 27 -7.06 22.38 65.84
N ALA A 28 -6.27 22.00 66.83
CA ALA A 28 -6.37 20.68 67.47
C ALA A 28 -7.75 20.47 68.13
N ILE A 29 -8.30 21.52 68.76
CA ILE A 29 -9.66 21.50 69.31
C ILE A 29 -10.69 21.39 68.18
N LEU A 30 -10.56 22.21 67.13
CA LEU A 30 -11.45 22.19 65.97
C LEU A 30 -11.48 20.81 65.27
N LEU A 31 -10.31 20.19 65.07
CA LEU A 31 -10.20 18.86 64.44
C LEU A 31 -10.74 17.74 65.34
N LYS A 32 -10.70 17.90 66.66
CA LYS A 32 -11.28 16.93 67.60
C LYS A 32 -12.81 16.97 67.54
N GLU A 33 -13.39 18.15 67.50
CA GLU A 33 -14.84 18.36 67.63
C GLU A 33 -15.57 18.31 66.28
N ASN A 34 -14.92 18.73 65.18
CA ASN A 34 -15.57 18.87 63.87
C ASN A 34 -15.16 17.76 62.89
N ALA A 35 -16.13 16.92 62.51
CA ALA A 35 -15.94 15.85 61.53
C ALA A 35 -15.73 16.38 60.09
N GLU A 36 -16.32 17.53 59.73
CA GLU A 36 -16.18 18.12 58.40
C GLU A 36 -14.76 18.68 58.18
N SER A 37 -14.13 19.24 59.22
CA SER A 37 -12.73 19.68 59.15
C SER A 37 -11.77 18.52 58.88
N ARG A 38 -12.05 17.34 59.46
CA ARG A 38 -11.28 16.11 59.19
C ARG A 38 -11.54 15.58 57.79
N ALA A 39 -12.79 15.64 57.32
CA ALA A 39 -13.15 15.23 55.97
C ALA A 39 -12.47 16.11 54.91
N PHE A 40 -12.41 17.42 55.13
CA PHE A 40 -11.72 18.37 54.25
C PHE A 40 -10.22 18.06 54.14
N LEU A 41 -9.52 17.86 55.26
CA LEU A 41 -8.09 17.49 55.22
C LEU A 41 -7.85 16.15 54.52
N ARG A 42 -8.77 15.20 54.70
CA ARG A 42 -8.71 13.91 54.00
C ARG A 42 -8.86 14.08 52.49
N GLU A 43 -9.81 14.89 52.03
CA GLU A 43 -10.03 15.15 50.61
C GLU A 43 -8.80 15.81 49.96
N VAL A 44 -8.21 16.81 50.62
CA VAL A 44 -6.99 17.46 50.11
C VAL A 44 -5.81 16.47 50.07
N ALA A 45 -5.67 15.61 51.08
CA ALA A 45 -4.65 14.56 51.07
C ALA A 45 -4.86 13.54 49.95
N GLU A 46 -6.10 13.16 49.66
CA GLU A 46 -6.45 12.26 48.56
C GLU A 46 -6.10 12.88 47.19
N GLN A 47 -6.35 14.17 47.00
CA GLN A 47 -5.96 14.90 45.79
C GLN A 47 -4.42 14.97 45.63
N ALA A 48 -3.69 15.26 46.71
CA ALA A 48 -2.23 15.30 46.70
C ALA A 48 -1.61 13.92 46.38
N MET A 49 -2.19 12.85 46.92
CA MET A 49 -1.77 11.47 46.61
C MET A 49 -2.00 11.12 45.13
N GLY A 50 -3.13 11.54 44.55
CA GLY A 50 -3.39 11.34 43.13
C GLY A 50 -2.34 11.98 42.22
N ILE A 51 -1.87 13.19 42.54
CA ILE A 51 -0.80 13.87 41.80
C ILE A 51 0.52 13.12 41.94
N ALA A 52 0.87 12.68 43.16
CA ALA A 52 2.09 11.93 43.42
C ALA A 52 2.11 10.57 42.70
N ASP A 53 0.97 9.88 42.59
CA ASP A 53 0.88 8.61 41.87
C ASP A 53 0.99 8.80 40.35
N VAL A 54 0.45 9.89 39.79
CA VAL A 54 0.66 10.24 38.36
C VAL A 54 2.13 10.50 38.08
N GLU A 55 2.83 11.22 38.97
CA GLU A 55 4.26 11.46 38.83
C GLU A 55 5.06 10.15 38.92
N ARG A 56 4.74 9.27 39.88
CA ARG A 56 5.36 7.95 40.01
C ARG A 56 5.18 7.10 38.75
N LEU A 57 3.98 7.09 38.17
CA LEU A 57 3.69 6.40 36.90
C LEU A 57 4.49 7.01 35.72
N SER A 58 4.67 8.33 35.72
CA SER A 58 5.45 9.01 34.69
C SER A 58 6.95 8.68 34.79
N GLN A 59 7.49 8.55 36.00
CA GLN A 59 8.89 8.20 36.25
C GLN A 59 9.19 6.71 35.98
N GLN A 60 8.20 5.83 36.15
CA GLN A 60 8.32 4.41 35.80
C GLN A 60 8.23 4.14 34.28
N ARG A 61 7.86 5.14 33.49
CA ARG A 61 7.81 5.00 32.04
C ARG A 61 9.21 5.11 31.47
N GLU A 62 9.77 4.01 30.98
CA GLU A 62 11.03 4.06 30.25
C GLU A 62 10.95 5.09 29.11
N PRO A 63 12.01 5.90 28.89
CA PRO A 63 12.00 6.88 27.83
C PRO A 63 11.82 6.17 26.49
N VAL A 64 10.71 6.47 25.81
CA VAL A 64 10.43 5.95 24.47
C VAL A 64 11.57 6.38 23.56
N LYS A 65 12.43 5.43 23.17
CA LYS A 65 13.48 5.66 22.19
C LYS A 65 12.84 5.97 20.84
N VAL A 66 12.64 7.26 20.57
CA VAL A 66 12.22 7.75 19.26
C VAL A 66 13.39 7.57 18.29
N LYS A 67 13.35 6.48 17.53
CA LYS A 67 14.34 6.21 16.48
C LYS A 67 14.07 7.15 15.31
N ARG A 68 14.83 8.25 15.20
CA ARG A 68 14.73 9.16 14.06
C ARG A 68 15.14 8.42 12.78
N PRO A 69 14.37 8.49 11.69
CA PRO A 69 14.77 7.89 10.42
C PRO A 69 16.01 8.61 9.91
N VAL A 70 17.11 7.88 9.75
CA VAL A 70 18.35 8.42 9.19
C VAL A 70 18.31 8.20 7.68
N PHE A 71 18.36 9.29 6.91
CA PHE A 71 18.44 9.21 5.45
C PHE A 71 19.79 8.59 5.06
N ASN A 72 19.75 7.43 4.40
CA ASN A 72 20.94 6.77 3.87
C ASN A 72 20.91 6.84 2.33
N PRO A 73 21.74 7.68 1.70
CA PRO A 73 21.72 7.89 0.24
C PRO A 73 22.03 6.61 -0.54
N ILE A 74 22.82 5.69 0.03
CA ILE A 74 23.19 4.43 -0.63
C ILE A 74 21.97 3.52 -0.79
N LYS A 75 21.10 3.46 0.21
CA LYS A 75 19.86 2.64 0.15
C LYS A 75 18.92 3.15 -0.95
N TRP A 76 18.83 4.47 -1.11
CA TRP A 76 18.05 5.10 -2.16
C TRP A 76 18.65 4.89 -3.56
N ALA A 77 19.97 4.94 -3.68
CA ALA A 77 20.65 4.64 -4.94
C ALA A 77 20.41 3.18 -5.38
N ILE A 78 20.48 2.21 -4.46
CA ILE A 78 20.17 0.80 -4.75
C ILE A 78 18.71 0.64 -5.18
N ALA A 79 17.77 1.26 -4.47
CA ALA A 79 16.36 1.22 -4.82
C ALA A 79 16.12 1.76 -6.24
N ALA A 80 16.70 2.92 -6.57
CA ALA A 80 16.59 3.52 -7.90
C ALA A 80 17.17 2.62 -9.00
N ALA A 81 18.32 1.99 -8.76
CA ALA A 81 18.94 1.07 -9.72
C ALA A 81 18.05 -0.14 -10.01
N ILE A 82 17.47 -0.76 -8.97
CA ILE A 82 16.54 -1.89 -9.13
C ILE A 82 15.31 -1.47 -9.94
N THR A 83 14.71 -0.32 -9.63
CA THR A 83 13.55 0.19 -10.37
C THR A 83 13.87 0.43 -11.84
N LEU A 84 15.04 0.99 -12.14
CA LEU A 84 15.46 1.28 -13.51
C LEU A 84 15.69 -0.01 -14.31
N ILE A 85 16.29 -1.03 -13.70
CA ILE A 85 16.45 -2.36 -14.31
C ILE A 85 15.09 -2.99 -14.58
N LEU A 86 14.18 -3.03 -13.59
CA LEU A 86 12.85 -3.62 -13.78
C LEU A 86 12.06 -2.91 -14.88
N THR A 87 12.09 -1.57 -14.89
CA THR A 87 11.37 -0.78 -15.90
C THR A 87 11.96 -1.01 -17.29
N GLY A 88 13.28 -1.03 -17.41
CA GLY A 88 13.97 -1.35 -18.67
C GLY A 88 13.64 -2.75 -19.17
N SER A 89 13.71 -3.76 -18.31
CA SER A 89 13.35 -5.14 -18.67
C SER A 89 11.89 -5.29 -19.09
N PHE A 90 10.97 -4.61 -18.39
CA PHE A 90 9.55 -4.62 -18.73
C PHE A 90 9.28 -3.98 -20.10
N LEU A 91 9.89 -2.83 -20.40
CA LEU A 91 9.75 -2.17 -21.69
C LEU A 91 10.27 -3.04 -22.84
N ILE A 92 11.43 -3.67 -22.67
CA ILE A 92 12.00 -4.58 -23.69
C ILE A 92 11.09 -5.78 -23.91
N ALA A 93 10.62 -6.41 -22.82
CA ALA A 93 9.69 -7.53 -22.91
C ALA A 93 8.39 -7.13 -23.61
N PHE A 94 7.81 -5.98 -23.26
CA PHE A 94 6.57 -5.48 -23.84
C PHE A 94 6.73 -5.13 -25.33
N GLN A 95 7.83 -4.49 -25.73
CA GLN A 95 8.14 -4.24 -27.14
C GLN A 95 8.38 -5.54 -27.93
N SER A 96 8.96 -6.56 -27.29
CA SER A 96 9.16 -7.86 -27.93
C SER A 96 7.86 -8.66 -28.11
N ALA A 97 6.91 -8.53 -27.18
CA ALA A 97 5.61 -9.22 -27.25
C ALA A 97 4.75 -8.76 -28.45
N GLY A 98 4.96 -7.52 -28.91
CA GLY A 98 4.32 -6.98 -30.12
C GLY A 98 4.91 -7.51 -31.45
N ARG A 99 6.04 -8.22 -31.41
CA ARG A 99 6.70 -8.79 -32.60
C ARG A 99 6.27 -10.23 -32.89
N SER A 100 5.03 -10.60 -32.56
CA SER A 100 4.47 -11.81 -33.13
C SER A 100 4.17 -11.54 -34.61
N LEU A 101 4.86 -12.25 -35.51
CA LEU A 101 4.59 -12.19 -36.93
C LEU A 101 3.21 -12.83 -37.16
N THR A 102 2.21 -11.99 -37.41
CA THR A 102 0.84 -12.39 -37.74
C THR A 102 0.50 -11.92 -39.15
N ALA A 103 -0.31 -12.71 -39.84
CA ALA A 103 -0.79 -12.36 -41.17
C ALA A 103 -2.31 -12.57 -41.23
N GLU A 104 -3.05 -11.51 -41.51
CA GLU A 104 -4.50 -11.56 -41.67
C GLU A 104 -4.87 -11.95 -43.09
N VAL A 105 -5.82 -12.86 -43.25
CA VAL A 105 -6.42 -13.18 -44.54
C VAL A 105 -7.40 -12.08 -44.93
N VAL A 106 -7.06 -11.26 -45.91
CA VAL A 106 -7.94 -10.17 -46.37
C VAL A 106 -8.98 -10.69 -47.35
N ALA A 107 -8.59 -11.60 -48.24
CA ALA A 107 -9.47 -12.17 -49.25
C ALA A 107 -8.93 -13.50 -49.76
N THR A 108 -9.82 -14.39 -50.19
CA THR A 108 -9.46 -15.70 -50.74
C THR A 108 -10.32 -16.03 -51.96
N HIS A 109 -9.77 -16.83 -52.86
CA HIS A 109 -10.49 -17.37 -54.01
C HIS A 109 -10.00 -18.76 -54.38
N GLY A 110 -10.93 -19.61 -54.83
CA GLY A 110 -10.65 -20.98 -55.23
C GLY A 110 -10.33 -21.93 -54.06
N PRO A 111 -9.98 -23.20 -54.35
CA PRO A 111 -9.62 -24.17 -53.32
C PRO A 111 -8.28 -23.79 -52.68
N ASN A 112 -8.29 -23.66 -51.35
CA ASN A 112 -7.15 -23.32 -50.51
C ASN A 112 -7.10 -24.29 -49.32
N GLN A 113 -5.90 -24.55 -48.83
CA GLN A 113 -5.65 -25.42 -47.69
C GLN A 113 -4.87 -24.65 -46.62
N HIS A 114 -5.39 -24.66 -45.40
CA HIS A 114 -4.76 -24.10 -44.21
C HIS A 114 -4.29 -25.27 -43.34
N LEU A 115 -3.02 -25.23 -42.94
CA LEU A 115 -2.37 -26.27 -42.16
C LEU A 115 -1.80 -25.63 -40.88
N ALA A 116 -2.04 -26.28 -39.75
CA ALA A 116 -1.41 -25.93 -38.49
C ALA A 116 0.10 -26.23 -38.52
N ALA A 117 0.82 -25.76 -37.49
CA ALA A 117 2.27 -25.95 -37.39
C ALA A 117 2.70 -27.43 -37.30
N ASP A 118 1.81 -28.29 -36.81
CA ASP A 118 1.94 -29.75 -36.71
C ASP A 118 1.56 -30.48 -38.03
N GLY A 119 1.11 -29.76 -39.04
CA GLY A 119 0.70 -30.31 -40.34
C GLY A 119 -0.75 -30.80 -40.39
N VAL A 120 -1.54 -30.60 -39.33
CA VAL A 120 -2.97 -30.92 -39.33
C VAL A 120 -3.74 -29.92 -40.18
N ASN A 121 -4.71 -30.38 -40.97
CA ASN A 121 -5.60 -29.50 -41.73
C ASN A 121 -6.49 -28.70 -40.77
N LEU A 122 -6.39 -27.38 -40.88
CA LEU A 122 -7.27 -26.45 -40.21
C LEU A 122 -8.56 -26.24 -41.03
N PRO A 123 -9.60 -25.68 -40.42
CA PRO A 123 -10.84 -25.32 -41.12
C PRO A 123 -10.57 -24.46 -42.36
N THR A 124 -11.56 -24.44 -43.27
CA THR A 124 -11.47 -23.65 -44.51
C THR A 124 -11.07 -22.21 -44.21
N LEU A 125 -10.14 -21.70 -45.01
CA LEU A 125 -9.59 -20.36 -44.86
C LEU A 125 -10.64 -19.31 -45.25
N ILE A 126 -11.07 -18.50 -44.27
CA ILE A 126 -12.07 -17.45 -44.44
C ILE A 126 -11.37 -16.08 -44.31
N PRO A 127 -11.80 -15.03 -45.05
CA PRO A 127 -11.38 -13.66 -44.79
C PRO A 127 -11.58 -13.25 -43.33
N GLY A 128 -10.61 -12.55 -42.75
CA GLY A 128 -10.52 -12.20 -41.33
C GLY A 128 -9.78 -13.24 -40.47
N ALA A 129 -9.43 -14.40 -41.01
CA ALA A 129 -8.62 -15.39 -40.28
C ALA A 129 -7.19 -14.87 -40.05
N MET A 130 -6.65 -15.07 -38.85
CA MET A 130 -5.27 -14.72 -38.50
C MET A 130 -4.38 -15.95 -38.58
N LEU A 131 -3.37 -15.91 -39.45
CA LEU A 131 -2.32 -16.91 -39.50
C LEU A 131 -1.30 -16.66 -38.40
N LYS A 132 -0.93 -17.75 -37.72
CA LYS A 132 0.10 -17.78 -36.68
C LYS A 132 1.43 -18.29 -37.22
N ILE A 133 2.51 -17.97 -36.50
CA ILE A 133 3.85 -18.47 -36.79
C ILE A 133 3.82 -20.01 -36.83
N GLY A 134 4.44 -20.57 -37.86
CA GLY A 134 4.51 -22.01 -38.10
C GLY A 134 3.36 -22.55 -38.96
N GLU A 135 2.24 -21.84 -39.10
CA GLU A 135 1.14 -22.27 -39.96
C GLU A 135 1.52 -22.17 -41.44
N LYS A 136 0.91 -23.05 -42.24
CA LYS A 136 1.19 -23.18 -43.67
C LYS A 136 -0.08 -23.00 -44.47
N LEU A 137 0.04 -22.27 -45.57
CA LEU A 137 -1.03 -22.00 -46.51
C LEU A 137 -0.67 -22.55 -47.87
N ARG A 138 -1.63 -23.20 -48.53
CA ARG A 138 -1.47 -23.73 -49.88
C ARG A 138 -2.66 -23.34 -50.74
N THR A 139 -2.38 -22.78 -51.89
CA THR A 139 -3.34 -22.56 -52.97
C THR A 139 -3.34 -23.82 -53.85
N LEU A 140 -4.50 -24.47 -54.02
CA LEU A 140 -4.56 -25.81 -54.61
C LEU A 140 -4.80 -25.82 -56.13
N SER A 141 -5.17 -24.69 -56.73
CA SER A 141 -5.41 -24.58 -58.17
C SER A 141 -4.59 -23.45 -58.81
N SER A 142 -4.45 -23.47 -60.13
CA SER A 142 -3.79 -22.40 -60.91
C SER A 142 -4.55 -21.07 -60.85
N ARG A 143 -5.86 -21.11 -60.54
CA ARG A 143 -6.73 -19.93 -60.40
C ARG A 143 -6.93 -19.52 -58.94
N SER A 144 -6.45 -20.32 -57.98
CA SER A 144 -6.58 -20.01 -56.55
C SER A 144 -5.64 -18.87 -56.19
N TRP A 145 -6.12 -17.99 -55.33
CA TRP A 145 -5.29 -16.96 -54.74
C TRP A 145 -5.76 -16.61 -53.33
N VAL A 146 -4.82 -16.12 -52.52
CA VAL A 146 -5.06 -15.60 -51.18
C VAL A 146 -4.30 -14.29 -51.01
N LYS A 147 -4.99 -13.27 -50.53
CA LYS A 147 -4.40 -11.98 -50.16
C LYS A 147 -4.26 -11.92 -48.64
N LEU A 148 -3.05 -11.66 -48.19
CA LEU A 148 -2.67 -11.53 -46.78
C LEU A 148 -2.27 -10.09 -46.48
N LYS A 149 -2.56 -9.61 -45.28
CA LYS A 149 -2.04 -8.38 -44.71
C LYS A 149 -1.10 -8.75 -43.57
N LEU A 150 0.16 -8.34 -43.68
CA LEU A 150 1.18 -8.60 -42.68
C LEU A 150 1.09 -7.56 -41.55
N ASN A 151 1.65 -7.87 -40.39
CA ASN A 151 1.64 -7.00 -39.21
C ASN A 151 2.32 -5.62 -39.47
N ASP A 152 3.28 -5.54 -40.39
CA ASP A 152 3.91 -4.29 -40.82
C ASP A 152 3.02 -3.42 -41.73
N GLY A 153 1.80 -3.87 -42.03
CA GLY A 153 0.85 -3.19 -42.91
C GLY A 153 1.05 -3.48 -44.40
N SER A 154 2.07 -4.25 -44.77
CA SER A 154 2.28 -4.68 -46.15
C SER A 154 1.30 -5.78 -46.55
N TYR A 155 1.18 -6.02 -47.86
CA TYR A 155 0.29 -7.04 -48.41
C TYR A 155 1.07 -8.08 -49.20
N LEU A 156 0.72 -9.35 -49.02
CA LEU A 156 1.27 -10.47 -49.77
C LEU A 156 0.13 -11.17 -50.51
N MET A 157 0.36 -11.49 -51.79
CA MET A 157 -0.59 -12.26 -52.58
C MET A 157 0.02 -13.60 -52.96
N LEU A 158 -0.56 -14.69 -52.47
CA LEU A 158 -0.20 -16.04 -52.88
C LEU A 158 -1.12 -16.46 -54.02
N THR A 159 -0.55 -16.81 -55.17
CA THR A 159 -1.31 -17.15 -56.38
C THR A 159 -0.82 -18.45 -57.02
N GLY A 160 -1.72 -19.13 -57.72
CA GLY A 160 -1.40 -20.37 -58.43
C GLY A 160 -1.04 -21.49 -57.45
N ARG A 161 -0.60 -22.67 -57.91
CA ARG A 161 -0.30 -23.83 -57.05
C ARG A 161 0.96 -23.64 -56.19
N SER A 162 0.86 -22.76 -55.20
CA SER A 162 1.95 -22.25 -54.39
C SER A 162 1.73 -22.60 -52.92
N SER A 163 2.81 -22.55 -52.15
CA SER A 163 2.74 -22.77 -50.71
C SER A 163 3.59 -21.75 -49.97
N MET A 164 3.05 -21.26 -48.86
CA MET A 164 3.73 -20.34 -47.96
C MET A 164 3.68 -20.90 -46.55
N ARG A 165 4.75 -20.72 -45.77
CA ARG A 165 4.77 -20.95 -44.32
C ARG A 165 5.15 -19.64 -43.65
N LEU A 166 4.42 -19.27 -42.61
CA LEU A 166 4.78 -18.13 -41.78
C LEU A 166 5.90 -18.57 -40.84
N ILE A 167 7.06 -17.90 -40.89
CA ILE A 167 8.26 -18.25 -40.11
C ILE A 167 8.72 -17.10 -39.23
#